data_AF-A0A1F3P761-F1
#
_entry.id   AF-A0A1F3P761-F1
#
_cell.length_a   1.000
_cell.length_b   1.000
_cell.length_c   1.000
_cell.angle_alpha   90.00
_cell.angle_beta   90.00
_cell.angle_gamma   90.00
#
_symmetry.space_group_name_H-M   'P 1'
#
loop_
_entity.id
_entity.type
_entity.pdbx_description
1 polymer ?
#
loop_
_entity_poly.entity_id
_entity_poly.type
_entity_poly.pdbx_seq_one_letter_code
_entity_poly.pdbx_strand_id
1 'polypeptide(L)'
;MRYIISIVVVILTIGSLAAITQDQTKIPAGISLAIKAGNAAELSKYMNSTVELLLLEKEDFYKKIVAETILKDFFNEYHAKDFVIRHQGA
;
A
#
# COMPACT_ATOMS: atom_id res chain seq x y z
N MET A 1 -50.16 -17.32 10.59
CA MET A 1 -49.10 -17.30 11.62
C MET A 1 -47.89 -18.18 11.28
N ARG A 2 -48.05 -19.47 10.94
CA ARG A 2 -46.91 -20.39 10.72
C ARG A 2 -45.97 -19.98 9.57
N TYR A 3 -46.51 -19.46 8.45
CA TYR A 3 -45.71 -19.00 7.30
C TYR A 3 -44.98 -17.68 7.53
N ILE A 4 -45.51 -16.81 8.40
CA ILE A 4 -44.92 -15.50 8.71
C ILE A 4 -43.60 -15.70 9.49
N ILE A 5 -43.60 -16.66 10.43
CA ILE A 5 -42.41 -17.03 11.19
C ILE A 5 -41.32 -17.59 10.27
N SER A 6 -41.68 -18.45 9.31
CA SER A 6 -40.72 -18.98 8.34
C SER A 6 -40.13 -17.90 7.43
N ILE A 7 -40.92 -16.92 6.99
CA ILE A 7 -40.43 -15.81 6.16
C ILE A 7 -39.44 -14.92 6.94
N VAL A 8 -39.75 -14.62 8.21
CA VAL A 8 -38.86 -13.82 9.07
C VAL A 8 -37.55 -14.56 9.35
N VAL A 9 -37.58 -15.88 9.57
CA VAL A 9 -36.37 -16.69 9.76
C VAL A 9 -35.50 -16.70 8.50
N VAL A 10 -36.11 -16.84 7.31
CA VAL A 10 -35.36 -16.83 6.05
C VAL A 10 -34.69 -15.46 5.82
N ILE A 11 -35.40 -14.36 6.05
CA ILE A 11 -34.82 -13.00 5.91
C ILE A 11 -33.68 -12.77 6.93
N LEU A 12 -33.83 -13.27 8.16
CA LEU A 12 -32.79 -13.15 9.20
C LEU A 12 -31.52 -13.94 8.82
N THR A 13 -31.66 -15.12 8.21
CA THR A 13 -30.52 -15.93 7.76
C THR A 13 -29.78 -15.32 6.56
N ILE A 14 -30.48 -14.72 5.61
CA ILE A 14 -29.87 -14.09 4.42
C ILE A 14 -29.11 -12.80 4.81
N GLY A 15 -29.62 -12.03 5.78
CA GLY A 15 -28.96 -10.81 6.27
C GLY A 15 -27.58 -11.06 6.91
N SER A 16 -27.33 -12.26 7.43
CA SER A 16 -26.05 -12.62 8.05
C SER A 16 -24.92 -12.92 7.03
N LEU A 17 -25.23 -13.05 5.74
CA LEU A 17 -24.25 -13.41 4.70
C LEU A 17 -23.57 -12.19 4.04
N ALA A 18 -23.95 -10.97 4.42
CA ALA A 18 -23.44 -9.73 3.82
C ALA A 18 -22.22 -9.13 4.55
N ALA A 19 -21.66 -9.79 5.56
CA ALA A 19 -20.42 -9.36 6.20
C ALA A 19 -19.20 -9.92 5.46
N ILE A 20 -19.07 -9.63 4.16
CA ILE A 20 -17.78 -9.77 3.47
C ILE A 20 -16.91 -8.63 4.01
N THR A 21 -16.02 -8.93 4.93
CA THR A 21 -14.99 -8.00 5.35
C THR A 21 -14.14 -7.67 4.13
N GLN A 22 -14.27 -6.46 3.60
CA GLN A 22 -13.35 -5.93 2.61
C GLN A 22 -12.01 -5.74 3.33
N ASP A 23 -11.13 -6.73 3.19
CA ASP A 23 -9.77 -6.66 3.71
C ASP A 23 -9.07 -5.55 2.92
N GLN A 24 -8.98 -4.35 3.52
CA GLN A 24 -8.27 -3.25 2.89
C GLN A 24 -6.83 -3.68 2.72
N THR A 25 -6.35 -3.74 1.48
CA THR A 25 -4.94 -3.99 1.18
C THR A 25 -4.11 -2.86 1.79
N LYS A 26 -3.61 -3.08 3.01
CA LYS A 26 -2.78 -2.10 3.71
C LYS A 26 -1.44 -2.01 3.02
N ILE A 27 -0.87 -0.80 2.98
CA ILE A 27 0.51 -0.59 2.55
C ILE A 27 1.43 -1.45 3.42
N PRO A 28 2.29 -2.31 2.84
CA PRO A 28 3.25 -3.08 3.62
C PRO A 28 4.12 -2.17 4.50
N ALA A 29 4.21 -2.49 5.80
CA ALA A 29 4.95 -1.67 6.77
C ALA A 29 6.44 -1.52 6.42
N GLY A 30 7.01 -2.44 5.64
CA GLY A 30 8.40 -2.32 5.18
C GLY A 30 8.64 -1.13 4.25
N ILE A 31 7.64 -0.65 3.51
CA ILE A 31 7.78 0.54 2.66
C ILE A 31 8.01 1.78 3.54
N SER A 32 7.18 1.98 4.56
CA SER A 32 7.31 3.12 5.46
C SER A 32 8.60 3.06 6.28
N LEU A 33 9.00 1.87 6.71
CA LEU A 33 10.25 1.66 7.42
C LEU A 33 11.47 1.95 6.53
N ALA A 34 11.46 1.48 5.28
CA ALA A 34 12.55 1.70 4.34
C ALA A 34 12.73 3.20 4.00
N ILE A 35 11.63 3.93 3.78
CA ILE A 35 11.67 5.38 3.54
C ILE A 35 12.18 6.11 4.79
N LYS A 36 11.67 5.77 5.97
CA LYS A 36 12.11 6.38 7.24
C LYS A 36 13.60 6.16 7.51
N ALA A 37 14.11 4.99 7.14
CA ALA A 37 15.52 4.65 7.27
C ALA A 37 16.41 5.17 6.13
N GLY A 38 15.85 5.75 5.07
CA GLY A 38 16.59 6.10 3.85
C GLY A 38 17.22 4.88 3.16
N ASN A 39 16.61 3.70 3.31
CA ASN A 39 17.16 2.44 2.81
C ASN A 39 16.57 2.07 1.45
N ALA A 40 17.23 2.50 0.38
CA ALA A 40 16.80 2.24 -1.00
C ALA A 40 16.76 0.74 -1.35
N ALA A 41 17.67 -0.07 -0.81
CA ALA A 41 17.71 -1.52 -1.08
C ALA A 41 16.51 -2.25 -0.46
N GLU A 42 16.09 -1.88 0.75
CA GLU A 42 14.86 -2.40 1.35
C GLU A 42 13.61 -1.89 0.60
N LEU A 43 13.61 -0.64 0.16
CA LEU A 43 12.51 -0.07 -0.61
C LEU A 43 12.34 -0.75 -1.98
N SER A 44 13.45 -1.10 -2.65
CA SER A 44 13.42 -1.72 -3.98
C SER A 44 12.76 -3.11 -3.98
N LYS A 45 12.71 -3.81 -2.84
CA LYS A 45 11.99 -5.08 -2.70
C LYS A 45 10.49 -4.94 -3.00
N TYR A 46 9.93 -3.75 -2.83
CA TYR A 46 8.52 -3.44 -3.07
C TYR A 46 8.27 -2.83 -4.46
N MET A 47 9.31 -2.63 -5.27
CA MET A 47 9.20 -2.07 -6.62
C MET A 47 8.96 -3.15 -7.68
N ASN A 48 8.17 -2.78 -8.70
CA ASN A 48 8.05 -3.53 -9.94
C ASN A 48 9.33 -3.46 -10.78
N SER A 49 9.41 -4.26 -11.85
CA SER A 49 10.55 -4.30 -12.77
C SER A 49 10.85 -2.94 -13.43
N THR A 50 9.80 -2.16 -13.68
CA THR A 50 9.86 -0.78 -14.16
C THR A 50 9.11 0.12 -13.18
N VAL A 51 9.70 1.27 -12.88
CA VAL A 51 9.18 2.27 -11.94
C VAL A 51 9.21 3.63 -12.63
N GLU A 52 8.09 4.32 -12.62
CA GLU A 52 8.06 5.74 -12.92
C GLU A 52 8.57 6.51 -11.70
N LEU A 53 9.61 7.31 -11.90
CA LEU A 53 10.21 8.10 -10.84
C LEU A 53 10.14 9.57 -11.21
N LEU A 54 9.24 10.28 -10.53
CA LEU A 54 9.24 11.73 -10.44
C LEU A 54 10.03 12.13 -9.19
N LEU A 55 11.22 12.70 -9.38
CA LEU A 55 12.11 13.13 -8.31
C LEU A 55 12.73 14.47 -8.65
N LEU A 56 12.48 15.47 -7.80
CA LEU A 56 12.83 16.88 -8.04
C LEU A 56 12.22 17.37 -9.37
N GLU A 57 13.04 17.82 -10.32
CA GLU A 57 12.61 18.30 -11.64
C GLU A 57 12.72 17.22 -12.73
N LYS A 58 12.98 15.97 -12.34
CA LYS A 58 13.17 14.86 -13.29
C LYS A 58 12.04 13.85 -13.17
N GLU A 59 11.45 13.50 -14.31
CA GLU A 59 10.41 12.49 -14.45
C GLU A 59 10.81 11.53 -15.58
N ASP A 60 10.90 10.24 -15.28
CA ASP A 60 11.20 9.21 -16.29
C ASP A 60 10.84 7.80 -15.78
N PHE A 61 10.86 6.81 -16.69
CA PHE A 61 10.69 5.40 -16.38
C PHE A 61 12.04 4.71 -16.26
N TYR A 62 12.28 4.06 -15.13
CA TYR A 62 13.53 3.34 -14.86
C TYR A 62 13.29 1.87 -14.58
N LYS A 63 14.27 1.04 -14.94
CA LYS A 63 14.34 -0.32 -14.41
C LYS A 63 14.60 -0.27 -12.90
N LYS A 64 14.06 -1.23 -12.16
CA LYS A 64 14.21 -1.36 -10.70
C LYS A 64 15.64 -1.08 -10.20
N ILE A 65 16.65 -1.69 -10.81
CA ILE A 65 18.05 -1.54 -10.38
C ILE A 65 18.57 -0.11 -10.52
N VAL A 66 18.12 0.61 -11.55
CA VAL A 66 18.48 2.01 -11.79
C VAL A 66 17.72 2.91 -10.82
N ALA A 67 16.42 2.66 -10.63
CA ALA A 67 15.60 3.38 -9.65
C ALA A 67 16.16 3.25 -8.22
N GLU A 68 16.59 2.05 -7.82
CA GLU A 68 17.25 1.81 -6.53
C GLU A 68 18.52 2.66 -6.38
N THR A 69 19.34 2.73 -7.42
CA THR A 69 20.58 3.53 -7.38
C THR A 69 20.27 5.02 -7.25
N ILE A 70 19.30 5.53 -8.03
CA ILE A 70 18.88 6.94 -7.95
C ILE A 70 18.34 7.28 -6.55
N LEU A 71 17.52 6.40 -5.97
CA LEU A 71 16.96 6.61 -4.63
C LEU A 71 18.03 6.51 -3.53
N LYS A 72 19.03 5.66 -3.72
CA LYS A 72 20.18 5.58 -2.80
C LYS A 72 20.93 6.91 -2.79
N ASP A 73 21.21 7.48 -3.95
CA ASP A 73 21.89 8.78 -4.06
C ASP A 73 21.04 9.88 -3.44
N PHE A 74 19.74 9.87 -3.71
CA PHE A 74 18.79 10.81 -3.10
C PHE A 74 18.76 10.73 -1.58
N PHE A 75 18.70 9.55 -0.97
CA PHE A 75 18.69 9.42 0.50
C PHE A 75 20.04 9.76 1.15
N ASN A 76 21.14 9.63 0.40
CA ASN A 76 22.47 10.06 0.86
C ASN A 76 22.61 11.58 0.83
N GLU A 77 22.02 12.26 -0.16
CA GLU A 77 22.04 13.72 -0.25
C GLU A 77 20.99 14.36 0.67
N TYR A 78 19.79 13.76 0.74
CA TYR A 78 18.63 14.21 1.50
C TYR A 78 18.29 13.20 2.60
N HIS A 79 19.01 13.26 3.72
CA HIS A 79 18.79 12.35 4.85
C HIS A 79 17.36 12.42 5.40
N ALA A 80 16.69 11.27 5.44
CA ALA A 80 15.36 11.14 6.02
C ALA A 80 15.41 11.42 7.53
N LYS A 81 14.59 12.37 8.00
CA LYS A 81 14.45 12.69 9.42
C LYS A 81 13.28 11.95 10.06
N ASP A 82 12.13 11.97 9.39
CA ASP A 82 10.94 11.25 9.79
C ASP A 82 10.05 10.97 8.57
N PHE A 83 9.17 9.98 8.72
CA PHE A 83 8.18 9.63 7.71
C PHE A 83 6.88 9.21 8.39
N VAL A 84 5.79 9.86 8.01
CA VAL A 84 4.44 9.59 8.55
C VAL A 84 3.45 9.53 7.40
N ILE A 85 2.74 8.43 7.29
CA ILE A 85 1.65 8.27 6.32
C ILE A 85 0.45 9.10 6.82
N ARG A 86 0.05 10.10 6.03
CA ARG A 86 -1.12 10.95 6.33
C ARG A 86 -2.40 10.45 5.68
N HIS A 87 -2.28 9.83 4.51
CA HIS A 87 -3.38 9.30 3.73
C HIS A 87 -2.97 7.96 3.12
N GLN A 88 -3.90 7.00 3.11
CA GLN A 88 -3.76 5.73 2.41
C GLN A 88 -5.08 5.42 1.70
N GLY A 89 -5.00 5.06 0.42
CA GLY A 89 -6.12 4.53 -0.36
C GLY A 89 -6.14 3.01 -0.32
N ALA A 90 -7.27 2.41 -0.69
CA ALA A 90 -7.44 0.99 -0.91
C ALA A 90 -8.05 0.77 -2.29
#